data_AF-A0A2K5Y626-F1
#
_entry.id   AF-A0A2K5Y626-F1
#
_cell.length_a   1.000
_cell.length_b   1.000
_cell.length_c   1.000
_cell.angle_alpha   90.00
_cell.angle_beta   90.00
_cell.angle_gamma   90.00
#
_symmetry.space_group_name_H-M   'P 1'
#
loop_
_entity.id
_entity.type
_entity.pdbx_description
1 polymer ?
#
loop_
_entity_poly.entity_id
_entity_poly.type
_entity_poly.pdbx_seq_one_letter_code
_entity_poly.pdbx_strand_id
1 'polypeptide(L)'
;MNAPLGGIWLWLPLLLTWLTPEVNSSWWYMRATGGSSRVMCDNVPGLVSSQRQLCHRHPDVMRAISQGVAEWTAECQHQFRQHRWNCNTLDRDHSLFGRVLLRSSRESAFVYAISSAGVVFAITRACSQGEVKSCSCDPKKMGSAKDSKGIFDWGGCSDNIDYGIKFARAFVDAKERKGKDARALMNLHNNRAGRKAVKQFLKQECKCHGVSGSCTLRTCWLAMADFRKTGDYLWRKYNGAIQVVMNQDGTGFTVANERFKKPTKNDLVYFENSPDYCIRDREAGKLKRLSS
;
A
#
# COMPACT_ATOMS: atom_id res chain seq x y z
N MET A 1 -68.69 -25.92 -7.01
CA MET A 1 -67.90 -25.24 -5.96
C MET A 1 -66.66 -24.67 -6.63
N ASN A 2 -66.66 -23.36 -6.86
CA ASN A 2 -65.57 -22.63 -7.50
C ASN A 2 -64.47 -22.36 -6.47
N ALA A 3 -63.23 -22.74 -6.75
CA ALA A 3 -62.05 -22.25 -6.05
C ALA A 3 -61.07 -21.70 -7.12
N PRO A 4 -60.62 -20.44 -7.02
CA PRO A 4 -59.72 -19.84 -8.00
C PRO A 4 -58.28 -20.24 -7.71
N LEU A 5 -57.56 -20.67 -8.75
CA LEU A 5 -56.10 -20.77 -8.77
C LEU A 5 -55.53 -19.35 -8.89
N GLY A 6 -55.19 -18.73 -7.77
CA GLY A 6 -54.51 -17.43 -7.76
C GLY A 6 -53.56 -17.32 -6.58
N GLY A 7 -52.25 -17.16 -6.86
CA GLY A 7 -51.36 -16.53 -5.89
C GLY A 7 -49.97 -17.13 -5.62
N ILE A 8 -49.40 -18.00 -6.47
CA ILE A 8 -48.04 -18.55 -6.20
C ILE A 8 -46.91 -17.86 -7.00
N TRP A 9 -47.21 -16.97 -7.94
CA TRP A 9 -46.20 -16.46 -8.89
C TRP A 9 -45.62 -15.06 -8.61
N LEU A 10 -45.77 -14.50 -7.41
CA LEU A 10 -45.25 -13.14 -7.11
C LEU A 10 -44.19 -13.04 -6.01
N TRP A 11 -43.80 -14.14 -5.38
CA TRP A 11 -42.80 -14.10 -4.29
C TRP A 11 -41.40 -14.60 -4.68
N LEU A 12 -41.19 -15.02 -5.92
CA LEU A 12 -39.88 -15.48 -6.40
C LEU A 12 -38.86 -14.39 -6.81
N PRO A 13 -39.23 -13.12 -7.12
CA PRO A 13 -38.20 -12.10 -7.39
C PRO A 13 -37.59 -11.47 -6.13
N LEU A 14 -38.22 -11.61 -4.96
CA LEU A 14 -37.77 -10.95 -3.72
C LEU A 14 -36.69 -11.74 -2.94
N LEU A 15 -36.48 -13.02 -3.27
CA LEU A 15 -35.44 -13.85 -2.65
C LEU A 15 -34.07 -13.74 -3.34
N LEU A 16 -33.99 -13.12 -4.52
CA LEU A 16 -32.75 -12.94 -5.28
C LEU A 16 -32.03 -11.60 -5.02
N THR A 17 -32.63 -10.70 -4.24
CA THR A 17 -31.99 -9.43 -3.83
C THR A 17 -31.25 -9.50 -2.49
N TRP A 18 -31.26 -10.66 -1.82
CA TRP A 18 -30.62 -10.86 -0.51
C TRP A 18 -29.30 -11.64 -0.55
N LEU A 19 -28.70 -11.76 -1.73
CA LEU A 19 -27.34 -12.27 -1.90
C LEU A 19 -26.48 -11.21 -2.59
N THR A 20 -26.45 -9.98 -2.06
CA THR A 20 -25.28 -9.13 -2.29
C THR A 20 -24.13 -9.74 -1.49
N PRO A 21 -23.06 -10.25 -2.13
CA PRO A 21 -21.90 -10.66 -1.36
C PRO A 21 -21.41 -9.45 -0.58
N GLU A 22 -21.41 -9.53 0.75
CA GLU A 22 -20.74 -8.54 1.59
C GLU A 22 -19.25 -8.56 1.24
N VAL A 23 -18.85 -7.63 0.38
CA VAL A 23 -17.45 -7.37 0.09
C VAL A 23 -16.87 -6.82 1.39
N ASN A 24 -15.84 -7.46 1.95
CA ASN A 24 -15.27 -7.09 3.25
C ASN A 24 -13.80 -6.58 3.15
N SER A 25 -13.35 -6.27 1.92
CA SER A 25 -12.00 -5.75 1.64
C SER A 25 -12.03 -4.30 1.19
N SER A 26 -11.41 -3.42 1.98
CA SER A 26 -11.27 -1.99 1.64
C SER A 26 -10.71 -1.77 0.24
N TRP A 27 -9.62 -2.46 -0.08
CA TRP A 27 -8.89 -2.18 -1.30
C TRP A 27 -9.44 -2.85 -2.57
N TRP A 28 -10.06 -4.02 -2.49
CA TRP A 28 -10.78 -4.63 -3.63
C TRP A 28 -12.00 -3.78 -3.99
N TYR A 29 -12.72 -3.32 -2.98
CA TYR A 29 -13.85 -2.40 -3.16
C TYR A 29 -13.40 -1.09 -3.82
N MET A 30 -12.27 -0.53 -3.37
CA MET A 30 -11.64 0.62 -4.03
C MET A 30 -11.39 0.33 -5.51
N ARG A 31 -10.69 -0.76 -5.83
CA ARG A 31 -10.40 -1.18 -7.22
C ARG A 31 -11.66 -1.36 -8.09
N ALA A 32 -12.72 -1.94 -7.52
CA ALA A 32 -13.92 -2.30 -8.26
C ALA A 32 -14.87 -1.13 -8.54
N THR A 33 -14.90 -0.11 -7.67
CA THR A 33 -16.00 0.86 -7.71
C THR A 33 -15.77 2.08 -8.59
N GLY A 34 -14.54 2.46 -8.96
CA GLY A 34 -14.23 3.47 -10.00
C GLY A 34 -14.99 4.82 -9.99
N GLY A 35 -15.83 5.05 -8.98
CA GLY A 35 -16.96 5.98 -8.97
C GLY A 35 -17.01 6.76 -7.66
N SER A 36 -17.93 7.73 -7.59
CA SER A 36 -17.93 8.86 -6.64
C SER A 36 -17.25 8.57 -5.29
N SER A 37 -16.11 9.23 -5.09
CA SER A 37 -15.21 9.07 -3.94
C SER A 37 -15.86 9.23 -2.58
N ARG A 38 -17.00 9.93 -2.49
CA ARG A 38 -17.77 10.09 -1.24
C ARG A 38 -18.53 8.81 -0.87
N VAL A 39 -19.20 8.20 -1.84
CA VAL A 39 -19.90 6.90 -1.69
C VAL A 39 -18.88 5.77 -1.49
N MET A 40 -17.67 5.93 -2.02
CA MET A 40 -16.57 5.00 -1.77
C MET A 40 -16.27 4.91 -0.27
N CYS A 41 -16.06 6.03 0.41
CA CYS A 41 -15.59 6.06 1.81
C CYS A 41 -16.48 5.36 2.84
N ASP A 42 -17.81 5.44 2.67
CA ASP A 42 -18.75 4.79 3.59
C ASP A 42 -18.75 3.27 3.44
N ASN A 43 -18.60 2.81 2.21
CA ASN A 43 -18.78 1.42 1.81
C ASN A 43 -17.46 0.64 1.72
N VAL A 44 -16.30 1.31 1.82
CA VAL A 44 -14.99 0.65 1.90
C VAL A 44 -14.94 -0.20 3.17
N PRO A 45 -14.96 -1.53 3.06
CA PRO A 45 -15.06 -2.37 4.24
C PRO A 45 -13.73 -2.47 5.00
N GLY A 46 -13.79 -2.59 6.32
CA GLY A 46 -12.58 -2.75 7.14
C GLY A 46 -11.74 -1.50 7.34
N LEU A 47 -12.22 -0.31 6.94
CA LEU A 47 -11.64 0.96 7.38
C LEU A 47 -11.97 1.25 8.84
N VAL A 48 -10.98 1.69 9.61
CA VAL A 48 -11.21 2.21 10.96
C VAL A 48 -11.73 3.65 10.91
N SER A 49 -12.31 4.15 12.02
CA SER A 49 -12.94 5.47 12.07
C SER A 49 -12.03 6.62 11.61
N SER A 50 -10.74 6.58 11.99
CA SER A 50 -9.75 7.58 11.56
C SER A 50 -9.47 7.52 10.05
N GLN A 51 -9.46 6.33 9.45
CA GLN A 51 -9.33 6.15 8.00
C GLN A 51 -10.56 6.66 7.26
N ARG A 52 -11.78 6.38 7.75
CA ARG A 52 -13.02 6.95 7.19
C ARG A 52 -13.01 8.48 7.24
N GLN A 53 -12.62 9.06 8.37
CA GLN A 53 -12.54 10.51 8.50
C GLN A 53 -11.52 11.13 7.54
N LEU A 54 -10.37 10.49 7.31
CA LEU A 54 -9.41 10.93 6.30
C LEU A 54 -9.97 10.78 4.88
N CYS A 55 -10.68 9.68 4.62
CA CYS A 55 -11.30 9.41 3.33
C CYS A 55 -12.32 10.49 2.96
N HIS A 56 -13.24 10.83 3.87
CA HIS A 56 -14.24 11.89 3.64
C HIS A 56 -13.63 13.28 3.47
N ARG A 57 -12.50 13.57 4.14
CA ARG A 57 -11.80 14.86 4.03
C ARG A 57 -11.01 15.00 2.74
N HIS A 58 -10.50 13.89 2.20
CA HIS A 58 -9.63 13.86 1.02
C HIS A 58 -10.12 12.85 -0.03
N PRO A 59 -11.33 13.04 -0.55
CA PRO A 59 -11.96 12.06 -1.45
C PRO A 59 -11.23 11.94 -2.81
N ASP A 60 -10.59 13.02 -3.28
CA ASP A 60 -9.73 13.05 -4.47
C ASP A 60 -8.46 12.21 -4.29
N VAL A 61 -7.81 12.32 -3.12
CA VAL A 61 -6.66 11.49 -2.75
C VAL A 61 -7.05 10.01 -2.73
N MET A 62 -8.20 9.68 -2.16
CA MET A 62 -8.67 8.29 -2.07
C MET A 62 -8.95 7.66 -3.43
N ARG A 63 -9.47 8.45 -4.37
CA ARG A 63 -9.63 8.02 -5.77
C ARG A 63 -8.27 7.71 -6.40
N ALA A 64 -7.27 8.58 -6.22
CA ALA A 64 -5.91 8.34 -6.72
C ALA A 64 -5.30 7.07 -6.13
N ILE A 65 -5.45 6.86 -4.81
CA ILE A 65 -4.99 5.62 -4.17
C ILE A 65 -5.70 4.41 -4.78
N SER A 66 -7.03 4.46 -4.91
CA SER A 66 -7.84 3.39 -5.50
C SER A 66 -7.36 2.98 -6.89
N GLN A 67 -7.13 3.95 -7.77
CA GLN A 67 -6.61 3.70 -9.13
C GLN A 67 -5.19 3.13 -9.11
N GLY A 68 -4.36 3.55 -8.15
CA GLY A 68 -2.99 3.07 -7.97
C GLY A 68 -2.88 1.64 -7.41
N VAL A 69 -3.94 1.10 -6.79
CA VAL A 69 -3.94 -0.25 -6.19
C VAL A 69 -3.45 -1.31 -7.16
N ALA A 70 -3.95 -1.26 -8.41
CA ALA A 70 -3.61 -2.24 -9.43
C ALA A 70 -2.11 -2.30 -9.72
N GLU A 71 -1.42 -1.16 -9.66
CA GLU A 71 -0.01 -1.03 -9.99
C GLU A 71 0.88 -1.73 -8.95
N TRP A 72 0.71 -1.46 -7.65
CA TRP A 72 1.56 -2.10 -6.65
C TRP A 72 1.17 -3.56 -6.37
N THR A 73 -0.09 -3.94 -6.59
CA THR A 73 -0.50 -5.35 -6.53
C THR A 73 0.13 -6.13 -7.69
N ALA A 74 0.10 -5.59 -8.91
CA ALA A 74 0.79 -6.19 -10.05
C ALA A 74 2.30 -6.30 -9.80
N GLU A 75 2.89 -5.31 -9.13
CA GLU A 75 4.31 -5.37 -8.76
C GLU A 75 4.60 -6.47 -7.73
N CYS A 76 3.74 -6.65 -6.73
CA CYS A 76 3.88 -7.76 -5.79
C CYS A 76 3.79 -9.13 -6.49
N GLN A 77 2.78 -9.30 -7.36
CA GLN A 77 2.63 -10.50 -8.18
C GLN A 77 3.84 -10.73 -9.09
N HIS A 78 4.38 -9.64 -9.68
CA HIS A 78 5.58 -9.70 -10.49
C HIS A 78 6.78 -10.24 -9.71
N GLN A 79 7.06 -9.70 -8.53
CA GLN A 79 8.19 -10.12 -7.70
C GLN A 79 8.06 -11.59 -7.25
N PHE A 80 6.84 -12.04 -6.96
CA PHE A 80 6.56 -13.40 -6.49
C PHE A 80 6.14 -14.38 -7.60
N ARG A 81 6.25 -14.02 -8.89
CA ARG A 81 5.72 -14.84 -10.01
C ARG A 81 6.28 -16.26 -10.12
N GLN A 82 7.47 -16.51 -9.56
CA GLN A 82 8.13 -17.83 -9.54
C GLN A 82 8.09 -18.49 -8.14
N HIS A 83 7.41 -17.88 -7.17
CA HIS A 83 7.29 -18.40 -5.82
C HIS A 83 6.00 -19.18 -5.62
N ARG A 84 6.02 -20.14 -4.68
CA ARG A 84 4.83 -20.94 -4.33
C ARG A 84 3.68 -20.06 -3.84
N TRP A 85 4.00 -19.08 -3.01
CA TRP A 85 3.11 -17.95 -2.76
C TRP A 85 3.41 -16.87 -3.79
N ASN A 86 2.45 -16.57 -4.65
CA ASN A 86 2.61 -15.72 -5.83
C ASN A 86 1.97 -14.32 -5.67
N CYS A 87 1.72 -13.90 -4.43
CA CYS A 87 1.00 -12.67 -4.10
C CYS A 87 -0.41 -12.54 -4.72
N ASN A 88 -1.00 -13.64 -5.21
CA ASN A 88 -2.39 -13.63 -5.61
C ASN A 88 -3.30 -13.66 -4.38
N THR A 89 -4.32 -12.82 -4.41
CA THR A 89 -5.51 -12.96 -3.59
C THR A 89 -6.26 -14.19 -4.07
N LEU A 90 -6.36 -15.22 -3.25
CA LEU A 90 -7.38 -16.23 -3.51
C LEU A 90 -8.73 -15.51 -3.47
N ASP A 91 -9.51 -15.59 -4.55
CA ASP A 91 -10.84 -14.96 -4.77
C ASP A 91 -11.88 -15.19 -3.66
N ARG A 92 -11.55 -16.03 -2.66
CA ARG A 92 -12.41 -16.37 -1.53
C ARG A 92 -12.07 -15.63 -0.24
N ASP A 93 -10.97 -14.87 -0.19
CA ASP A 93 -10.63 -14.10 1.00
C ASP A 93 -11.09 -12.64 0.84
N HIS A 94 -11.91 -12.18 1.79
CA HIS A 94 -12.48 -10.84 1.84
C HIS A 94 -11.44 -9.72 2.15
N SER A 95 -10.16 -9.88 1.80
CA SER A 95 -9.12 -8.85 1.92
C SER A 95 -8.15 -8.91 0.73
N LEU A 96 -7.66 -7.77 0.25
CA LEU A 96 -6.76 -7.64 -0.91
C LEU A 96 -5.42 -8.37 -0.84
N PHE A 97 -5.08 -8.96 0.30
CA PHE A 97 -3.89 -9.81 0.45
C PHE A 97 -4.24 -11.10 1.22
N GLY A 98 -5.52 -11.40 1.35
CA GLY A 98 -6.05 -12.60 1.99
C GLY A 98 -5.52 -12.87 3.40
N ARG A 99 -5.29 -14.14 3.68
CA ARG A 99 -4.81 -14.67 4.98
C ARG A 99 -3.34 -14.41 5.28
N VAL A 100 -2.51 -13.99 4.31
CA VAL A 100 -1.08 -13.74 4.56
C VAL A 100 -0.92 -12.72 5.69
N LEU A 101 -1.77 -11.68 5.67
CA LEU A 101 -1.84 -10.63 6.68
C LEU A 101 -2.35 -11.08 8.05
N LEU A 102 -2.63 -12.37 8.27
CA LEU A 102 -2.92 -12.95 9.59
C LEU A 102 -1.68 -13.53 10.26
N ARG A 103 -0.59 -13.80 9.52
CA ARG A 103 0.69 -14.24 10.08
C ARG A 103 1.74 -13.13 9.97
N SER A 104 2.63 -13.05 10.94
CA SER A 104 3.76 -12.10 10.96
C SER A 104 4.95 -12.67 10.19
N SER A 105 4.70 -13.16 8.97
CA SER A 105 5.69 -13.81 8.12
C SER A 105 6.48 -12.82 7.26
N ARG A 106 7.49 -13.34 6.57
CA ARG A 106 8.32 -12.57 5.65
C ARG A 106 7.49 -12.00 4.47
N GLU A 107 6.52 -12.75 3.98
CA GLU A 107 5.65 -12.32 2.88
C GLU A 107 4.75 -11.16 3.34
N SER A 108 4.19 -11.26 4.56
CA SER A 108 3.43 -10.16 5.17
C SER A 108 4.27 -8.89 5.30
N ALA A 109 5.52 -9.02 5.75
CA ALA A 109 6.44 -7.89 5.84
C ALA A 109 6.63 -7.17 4.50
N PHE A 110 6.78 -7.93 3.40
CA PHE A 110 6.84 -7.36 2.06
C PHE A 110 5.52 -6.72 1.64
N VAL A 111 4.37 -7.35 1.89
CA VAL A 111 3.05 -6.80 1.55
C VAL A 111 2.81 -5.45 2.24
N TYR A 112 3.13 -5.33 3.53
CA TYR A 112 3.04 -4.05 4.25
C TYR A 112 3.94 -2.98 3.62
N ALA A 113 5.18 -3.34 3.27
CA ALA A 113 6.11 -2.41 2.64
C ALA A 113 5.66 -1.97 1.24
N ILE A 114 5.33 -2.91 0.35
CA ILE A 114 4.96 -2.60 -1.05
C ILE A 114 3.62 -1.86 -1.12
N SER A 115 2.65 -2.19 -0.27
CA SER A 115 1.38 -1.46 -0.23
C SER A 115 1.55 -0.04 0.31
N SER A 116 2.34 0.16 1.37
CA SER A 116 2.62 1.52 1.87
C SER A 116 3.42 2.35 0.86
N ALA A 117 4.37 1.73 0.15
CA ALA A 117 5.09 2.35 -0.96
C ALA A 117 4.14 2.73 -2.10
N GLY A 118 3.23 1.82 -2.49
CA GLY A 118 2.25 2.04 -3.55
C GLY A 118 1.31 3.20 -3.24
N VAL A 119 0.84 3.33 -2.00
CA VAL A 119 0.02 4.48 -1.57
C VAL A 119 0.80 5.79 -1.71
N VAL A 120 2.07 5.84 -1.30
CA VAL A 120 2.91 7.05 -1.50
C VAL A 120 3.04 7.38 -2.98
N PHE A 121 3.37 6.38 -3.79
CA PHE A 121 3.59 6.55 -5.22
C PHE A 121 2.33 7.05 -5.94
N ALA A 122 1.17 6.45 -5.68
CA ALA A 122 -0.10 6.85 -6.29
C ALA A 122 -0.49 8.30 -5.94
N ILE A 123 -0.38 8.67 -4.66
CA ILE A 123 -0.71 10.03 -4.21
C ILE A 123 0.25 11.04 -4.84
N THR A 124 1.55 10.81 -4.76
CA THR A 124 2.55 11.74 -5.26
C THR A 124 2.42 11.93 -6.78
N ARG A 125 2.17 10.85 -7.54
CA ARG A 125 1.93 10.94 -8.99
C ARG A 125 0.70 11.78 -9.31
N ALA A 126 -0.42 11.53 -8.64
CA ALA A 126 -1.67 12.26 -8.86
C ALA A 126 -1.55 13.76 -8.48
N CYS A 127 -0.78 14.08 -7.44
CA CYS A 127 -0.46 15.47 -7.08
C CYS A 127 0.29 16.19 -8.19
N SER A 128 1.31 15.55 -8.77
CA SER A 128 2.13 16.14 -9.83
C SER A 128 1.41 16.25 -11.18
N GLN A 129 0.41 15.40 -11.39
CA GLN A 129 -0.48 15.46 -12.56
C GLN A 129 -1.62 16.47 -12.39
N GLY A 130 -1.78 17.08 -11.20
CA GLY A 130 -2.85 18.04 -10.92
C GLY A 130 -4.24 17.41 -10.73
N GLU A 131 -4.31 16.10 -10.47
CA GLU A 131 -5.58 15.37 -10.30
C GLU A 131 -6.21 15.53 -8.91
N VAL A 132 -5.41 16.00 -7.95
CA VAL A 132 -5.76 16.16 -6.54
C VAL A 132 -5.65 17.64 -6.18
N LYS A 133 -6.73 18.22 -5.63
CA LYS A 133 -6.79 19.66 -5.33
C LYS A 133 -6.01 20.04 -4.08
N SER A 134 -5.86 19.09 -3.16
CA SER A 134 -5.24 19.33 -1.85
C SER A 134 -3.71 19.23 -1.84
N CYS A 135 -3.09 19.03 -3.01
CA CYS A 135 -1.64 19.03 -3.18
C CYS A 135 -1.25 19.54 -4.57
N SER A 136 0.04 19.79 -4.75
CA SER A 136 0.66 20.25 -5.99
C SER A 136 2.08 19.70 -6.09
N CYS A 137 2.80 20.10 -7.15
CA CYS A 137 4.26 19.99 -7.23
C CYS A 137 4.93 20.55 -5.97
N ASP A 138 6.14 20.08 -5.65
CA ASP A 138 6.90 20.48 -4.47
C ASP A 138 7.24 21.99 -4.52
N PRO A 139 6.63 22.82 -3.66
CA PRO A 139 6.86 24.26 -3.69
C PRO A 139 8.29 24.61 -3.24
N LYS A 140 9.05 23.69 -2.63
CA LYS A 140 10.43 23.95 -2.21
C LYS A 140 11.43 23.89 -3.36
N LYS A 141 11.01 23.51 -4.57
CA LYS A 141 11.85 23.34 -5.75
C LYS A 141 11.59 24.47 -6.73
N MET A 142 12.07 25.66 -6.38
CA MET A 142 11.93 26.89 -7.16
C MET A 142 13.26 27.66 -7.20
N GLY A 143 13.43 28.49 -8.23
CA GLY A 143 14.66 29.29 -8.43
C GLY A 143 15.86 28.44 -8.86
N SER A 144 17.06 28.99 -8.71
CA SER A 144 18.31 28.33 -9.13
C SER A 144 18.93 27.46 -8.03
N ALA A 145 19.58 26.37 -8.43
CA ALA A 145 20.33 25.47 -7.56
C ALA A 145 21.61 24.97 -8.26
N LYS A 146 22.43 24.19 -7.54
CA LYS A 146 23.71 23.67 -8.04
C LYS A 146 23.83 22.18 -7.73
N ASP A 147 24.30 21.41 -8.71
CA ASP A 147 24.72 20.02 -8.54
C ASP A 147 26.16 19.81 -9.07
N SER A 148 26.60 18.56 -9.19
CA SER A 148 27.94 18.19 -9.69
C SER A 148 28.23 18.62 -11.15
N LYS A 149 27.20 18.87 -11.96
CA LYS A 149 27.30 19.32 -13.35
C LYS A 149 27.17 20.84 -13.50
N GLY A 150 27.03 21.59 -12.40
CA GLY A 150 26.96 23.05 -12.39
C GLY A 150 25.62 23.60 -11.94
N ILE A 151 25.38 24.88 -12.24
CA ILE A 151 24.14 25.59 -11.89
C ILE A 151 23.00 25.10 -12.79
N PHE A 152 21.78 25.07 -12.26
CA PHE A 152 20.55 24.80 -13.00
C PHE A 152 19.38 25.55 -12.36
N ASP A 153 18.31 25.70 -13.12
CA ASP A 153 17.06 26.25 -12.60
C ASP A 153 16.07 25.14 -12.29
N TRP A 154 15.40 25.21 -11.14
CA TRP A 154 14.22 24.40 -10.90
C TRP A 154 13.10 24.83 -11.84
N GLY A 155 12.48 23.88 -12.52
CA GLY A 155 11.32 24.13 -13.35
C GLY A 155 10.56 22.85 -13.65
N GLY A 156 9.44 22.95 -14.35
CA GLY A 156 8.50 21.84 -14.47
C GLY A 156 7.84 21.51 -13.13
N CYS A 157 7.47 20.24 -12.93
CA CYS A 157 6.81 19.78 -11.71
C CYS A 157 7.72 18.81 -10.95
N SER A 158 8.27 19.27 -9.81
CA SER A 158 8.96 18.36 -8.89
C SER A 158 7.96 17.58 -8.04
N ASP A 159 8.11 16.26 -7.97
CA ASP A 159 7.22 15.38 -7.22
C ASP A 159 7.26 15.68 -5.71
N ASN A 160 6.10 16.03 -5.14
CA ASN A 160 5.97 16.28 -3.70
C ASN A 160 5.81 14.98 -2.90
N ILE A 161 6.91 14.24 -2.78
CA ILE A 161 6.89 12.94 -2.10
C ILE A 161 6.58 13.05 -0.61
N ASP A 162 6.96 14.16 0.02
CA ASP A 162 6.76 14.35 1.46
C ASP A 162 5.27 14.47 1.81
N TYR A 163 4.47 15.07 0.92
CA TYR A 163 3.01 15.05 1.03
C TYR A 163 2.47 13.61 0.98
N GLY A 164 2.89 12.84 -0.03
CA GLY A 164 2.49 11.43 -0.20
C GLY A 164 2.85 10.58 1.02
N ILE A 165 4.08 10.70 1.54
CA ILE A 165 4.53 10.01 2.76
C ILE A 165 3.70 10.40 3.98
N LYS A 166 3.40 11.70 4.15
CA LYS A 166 2.61 12.19 5.29
C LYS A 166 1.20 11.61 5.26
N PHE A 167 0.55 11.63 4.09
CA PHE A 167 -0.78 11.06 3.92
C PHE A 167 -0.78 9.55 4.12
N ALA A 168 0.12 8.83 3.44
CA ALA A 168 0.25 7.38 3.55
C ALA A 168 0.51 6.93 5.00
N ARG A 169 1.35 7.66 5.74
CA ARG A 169 1.54 7.42 7.18
C ARG A 169 0.26 7.61 7.97
N ALA A 170 -0.47 8.70 7.75
CA ALA A 170 -1.72 8.96 8.47
C ALA A 170 -2.81 7.94 8.16
N PHE A 171 -2.87 7.44 6.91
CA PHE A 171 -3.91 6.53 6.45
C PHE A 171 -3.58 5.05 6.66
N VAL A 172 -2.40 4.59 6.21
CA VAL A 172 -2.02 3.16 6.27
C VAL A 172 -1.75 2.74 7.70
N ASP A 173 -1.08 3.58 8.50
CA ASP A 173 -0.72 3.23 9.88
C ASP A 173 -1.91 3.40 10.86
N ALA A 174 -3.03 4.00 10.43
CA ALA A 174 -4.18 4.28 11.30
C ALA A 174 -4.86 3.03 11.87
N LYS A 175 -4.74 1.87 11.20
CA LYS A 175 -5.27 0.59 11.67
C LYS A 175 -4.39 -0.03 12.76
N GLU A 176 -3.11 0.34 12.82
CA GLU A 176 -2.15 -0.23 13.75
C GLU A 176 -2.29 0.43 15.12
N ARG A 177 -2.95 -0.25 16.07
CA ARG A 177 -3.10 0.24 17.43
C ARG A 177 -1.73 0.25 18.12
N LYS A 178 -1.27 1.43 18.53
CA LYS A 178 -0.01 1.59 19.28
C LYS A 178 -0.22 1.09 20.71
N GLY A 179 0.37 -0.05 21.05
CA GLY A 179 0.43 -0.56 22.42
C GLY A 179 0.64 -2.08 22.46
N LYS A 180 1.78 -2.53 23.03
CA LYS A 180 2.24 -3.91 23.32
C LYS A 180 2.04 -5.02 22.26
N ASP A 181 1.39 -4.76 21.13
CA ASP A 181 1.22 -5.71 20.05
C ASP A 181 2.46 -5.71 19.16
N ALA A 182 3.23 -6.79 19.28
CA ALA A 182 4.41 -7.06 18.47
C ALA A 182 4.12 -6.91 16.96
N ARG A 183 2.95 -7.41 16.54
CA ARG A 183 2.52 -7.38 15.14
C ARG A 183 2.36 -5.95 14.64
N ALA A 184 1.66 -5.10 15.40
CA ALA A 184 1.44 -3.70 15.03
C ALA A 184 2.76 -2.96 14.85
N LEU A 185 3.73 -3.19 15.73
CA LEU A 185 5.05 -2.57 15.63
C LEU A 185 5.82 -3.02 14.37
N MET A 186 5.64 -4.28 13.94
CA MET A 186 6.29 -4.84 12.75
C MET A 186 5.67 -4.22 11.50
N ASN A 187 4.34 -4.15 11.46
CA ASN A 187 3.58 -3.53 10.39
C ASN A 187 4.01 -2.06 10.21
N LEU A 188 4.08 -1.30 11.32
CA LEU A 188 4.54 0.09 11.31
C LEU A 188 5.98 0.24 10.80
N HIS A 189 6.88 -0.65 11.18
CA HIS A 189 8.27 -0.67 10.70
C HIS A 189 8.34 -0.93 9.19
N ASN A 190 7.67 -1.99 8.73
CA ASN A 190 7.68 -2.40 7.32
C ASN A 190 6.98 -1.36 6.42
N ASN A 191 5.86 -0.79 6.87
CA ASN A 191 5.21 0.35 6.20
C ASN A 191 6.18 1.51 6.03
N ARG A 192 6.92 1.87 7.10
CA ARG A 192 7.92 2.93 7.05
C ARG A 192 9.06 2.63 6.07
N ALA A 193 9.54 1.40 6.03
CA ALA A 193 10.57 0.97 5.07
C ALA A 193 10.07 1.14 3.63
N GLY A 194 8.83 0.74 3.35
CA GLY A 194 8.16 0.94 2.06
C GLY A 194 8.09 2.40 1.63
N ARG A 195 7.55 3.28 2.49
CA ARG A 195 7.46 4.73 2.20
C ARG A 195 8.82 5.37 1.90
N LYS A 196 9.86 4.94 2.63
CA LYS A 196 11.22 5.42 2.40
C LYS A 196 11.83 4.91 1.10
N ALA A 197 11.48 3.69 0.67
CA ALA A 197 11.99 3.12 -0.56
C ALA A 197 11.61 4.00 -1.77
N VAL A 198 10.37 4.48 -1.84
CA VAL A 198 9.95 5.41 -2.91
C VAL A 198 10.80 6.69 -2.90
N LYS A 199 11.01 7.28 -1.70
CA LYS A 199 11.82 8.50 -1.55
C LYS A 199 13.28 8.32 -1.93
N GLN A 200 13.83 7.13 -1.69
CA GLN A 200 15.20 6.81 -2.05
C GLN A 200 15.45 6.82 -3.57
N PHE A 201 14.42 6.56 -4.38
CA PHE A 201 14.53 6.53 -5.83
C PHE A 201 14.02 7.79 -6.53
N LEU A 202 13.78 8.87 -5.79
CA LEU A 202 13.64 10.18 -6.42
C LEU A 202 14.93 10.52 -7.17
N LYS A 203 14.79 10.91 -8.44
CA LYS A 203 15.90 11.32 -9.30
C LYS A 203 15.70 12.76 -9.73
N GLN A 204 16.80 13.48 -9.84
CA GLN A 204 16.79 14.76 -10.53
C GLN A 204 16.88 14.52 -12.02
N GLU A 205 15.84 14.90 -12.75
CA GLU A 205 15.82 14.92 -14.21
C GLU A 205 16.05 16.34 -14.69
N CYS A 206 16.70 16.48 -15.85
CA CYS A 206 17.04 17.78 -16.41
C CYS A 206 16.80 17.80 -17.92
N LYS A 207 16.32 18.93 -18.42
CA LYS A 207 16.32 19.30 -19.84
C LYS A 207 17.39 20.35 -20.09
N CYS A 208 18.17 20.15 -21.15
CA CYS A 208 19.21 21.08 -21.56
C CYS A 208 18.68 22.02 -22.64
N HIS A 209 19.07 23.29 -22.56
CA HIS A 209 18.55 24.39 -23.38
C HIS A 209 19.65 25.17 -24.12
N GLY A 210 20.90 24.69 -24.12
CA GLY A 210 22.01 25.38 -24.78
C GLY A 210 22.04 25.20 -26.30
N VAL A 211 22.70 26.14 -26.98
CA VAL A 211 22.90 26.11 -28.44
C VAL A 211 23.54 24.79 -28.85
N SER A 212 23.05 24.21 -29.95
CA SER A 212 23.48 22.91 -30.48
C SER A 212 23.37 21.74 -29.49
N GLY A 213 22.44 21.80 -28.54
CA GLY A 213 22.21 20.73 -27.56
C GLY A 213 23.17 20.75 -26.37
N SER A 214 23.92 21.83 -26.18
CA SER A 214 24.78 21.99 -25.00
C SER A 214 23.94 22.08 -23.70
N CYS A 215 24.49 21.56 -22.60
CA CYS A 215 23.84 21.55 -21.27
C CYS A 215 24.34 22.69 -20.37
N THR A 216 24.79 23.80 -20.94
CA THR A 216 25.25 24.98 -20.19
C THR A 216 24.11 25.65 -19.43
N LEU A 217 22.94 25.76 -20.07
CA LEU A 217 21.67 26.10 -19.42
C LEU A 217 20.80 24.85 -19.36
N ARG A 218 20.25 24.56 -18.17
CA ARG A 218 19.36 23.43 -17.99
C ARG A 218 18.34 23.69 -16.90
N THR A 219 17.17 23.10 -17.08
CA THR A 219 16.07 23.14 -16.13
C THR A 219 15.83 21.74 -15.60
N CYS A 220 15.74 21.60 -14.27
CA CYS A 220 15.61 20.30 -13.62
C CYS A 220 14.38 20.23 -12.70
N TRP A 221 13.90 19.00 -12.47
CA TRP A 221 12.87 18.66 -11.50
C TRP A 221 13.21 17.36 -10.79
N LEU A 222 12.63 17.13 -9.62
CA LEU A 222 12.66 15.82 -8.98
C LEU A 222 11.50 14.96 -9.49
N ALA A 223 11.80 13.78 -10.00
CA ALA A 223 10.82 12.81 -10.46
C ALA A 223 10.97 11.47 -9.71
N MET A 224 9.86 10.82 -9.40
CA MET A 224 9.84 9.44 -8.94
C MET A 224 10.35 8.54 -10.07
N ALA A 225 11.18 7.56 -9.70
CA ALA A 225 11.48 6.47 -10.62
C ALA A 225 10.26 5.59 -10.87
N ASP A 226 10.31 4.80 -11.93
CA ASP A 226 9.36 3.72 -12.18
C ASP A 226 9.18 2.84 -10.93
N PHE A 227 7.92 2.47 -10.63
CA PHE A 227 7.59 1.73 -9.42
C PHE A 227 8.31 0.38 -9.33
N ARG A 228 8.69 -0.24 -10.47
CA ARG A 228 9.54 -1.43 -10.54
C ARG A 228 10.83 -1.27 -9.75
N LYS A 229 11.50 -0.10 -9.78
CA LYS A 229 12.73 0.12 -9.00
C LYS A 229 12.49 0.00 -7.50
N THR A 230 11.33 0.47 -7.04
CA THR A 230 10.91 0.31 -5.64
C THR A 230 10.60 -1.16 -5.34
N GLY A 231 9.89 -1.85 -6.22
CA GLY A 231 9.61 -3.28 -6.13
C GLY A 231 10.88 -4.13 -6.02
N ASP A 232 11.83 -3.94 -6.95
CA ASP A 232 13.11 -4.66 -6.97
C ASP A 232 13.95 -4.41 -5.71
N TYR A 233 13.91 -3.18 -5.20
CA TYR A 233 14.57 -2.85 -3.94
C TYR A 233 13.93 -3.55 -2.75
N LEU A 234 12.61 -3.49 -2.63
CA LEU A 234 11.89 -4.17 -1.56
C LEU A 234 12.03 -5.69 -1.67
N TRP A 235 12.17 -6.24 -2.89
CA TRP A 235 12.43 -7.66 -3.11
C TRP A 235 13.77 -8.08 -2.54
N ARG A 236 14.83 -7.29 -2.77
CA ARG A 236 16.13 -7.52 -2.13
C ARG A 236 16.03 -7.42 -0.60
N LYS A 237 15.24 -6.49 -0.08
CA LYS A 237 14.97 -6.38 1.37
C LYS A 237 14.16 -7.54 1.93
N TYR A 238 13.27 -8.13 1.13
CA TYR A 238 12.55 -9.36 1.48
C TYR A 238 13.50 -10.55 1.59
N ASN A 239 14.38 -10.75 0.61
CA ASN A 239 15.35 -11.86 0.64
C ASN A 239 16.32 -11.77 1.84
N GLY A 240 16.66 -10.56 2.26
CA GLY A 240 17.47 -10.28 3.44
C GLY A 240 16.68 -9.91 4.71
N ALA A 241 15.38 -10.21 4.77
CA ALA A 241 14.55 -9.82 5.91
C ALA A 241 14.99 -10.54 7.19
N ILE A 242 14.87 -9.84 8.32
CA ILE A 242 15.44 -10.28 9.60
C ILE A 242 14.31 -10.76 10.51
N GLN A 243 14.46 -11.97 11.06
CA GLN A 243 13.57 -12.46 12.10
C GLN A 243 13.88 -11.76 13.42
N VAL A 244 12.84 -11.22 14.05
CA VAL A 244 12.96 -10.45 15.28
C VAL A 244 12.08 -11.03 16.38
N VAL A 245 12.40 -10.68 17.62
CA VAL A 245 11.58 -10.93 18.82
C VAL A 245 11.32 -9.61 19.54
N MET A 246 10.26 -9.56 20.36
CA MET A 246 9.98 -8.37 21.16
C MET A 246 11.09 -8.14 22.18
N ASN A 247 11.48 -6.88 22.36
CA ASN A 247 12.35 -6.52 23.47
C ASN A 247 11.57 -6.62 24.80
N GLN A 248 12.32 -6.74 25.91
CA GLN A 248 11.74 -6.95 27.25
C GLN A 248 10.83 -5.78 27.70
N ASP A 249 11.14 -4.56 27.27
CA ASP A 249 10.38 -3.34 27.55
C ASP A 249 9.16 -3.17 26.64
N GLY A 250 8.99 -4.00 25.62
CA GLY A 250 7.83 -4.00 24.73
C GLY A 250 7.72 -2.80 23.80
N THR A 251 8.78 -1.98 23.68
CA THR A 251 8.80 -0.76 22.86
C THR A 251 9.39 -0.96 21.46
N GLY A 252 9.98 -2.13 21.21
CA GLY A 252 10.91 -2.37 20.12
C GLY A 252 11.10 -3.86 19.84
N PHE A 253 12.11 -4.15 19.01
CA PHE A 253 12.49 -5.52 18.69
C PHE A 253 13.99 -5.72 18.79
N THR A 254 14.38 -6.95 19.10
CA THR A 254 15.76 -7.44 18.99
C THR A 254 15.83 -8.56 17.96
N VAL A 255 17.02 -8.89 17.48
CA VAL A 255 17.21 -10.00 16.54
C VAL A 255 16.88 -11.33 17.23
N ALA A 256 16.18 -12.22 16.54
CA ALA A 256 15.88 -13.56 17.07
C ALA A 256 17.16 -14.42 17.20
N ASN A 257 18.15 -14.15 16.35
CA ASN A 257 19.46 -14.79 16.40
C ASN A 257 20.56 -13.71 16.41
N GLU A 258 21.33 -13.69 17.50
CA GLU A 258 22.34 -12.67 17.80
C GLU A 258 23.52 -12.63 16.81
N ARG A 259 23.70 -13.67 16.00
CA ARG A 259 24.69 -13.68 14.92
C ARG A 259 24.30 -12.74 13.77
N PHE A 260 23.02 -12.36 13.66
CA PHE A 260 22.56 -11.41 12.66
C PHE A 260 22.71 -9.96 13.13
N LYS A 261 22.98 -9.08 12.17
CA LYS A 261 23.02 -7.64 12.42
C LYS A 261 21.64 -7.13 12.81
N LYS A 262 21.61 -6.16 13.73
CA LYS A 262 20.37 -5.47 14.12
C LYS A 262 19.71 -4.82 12.89
N PRO A 263 18.38 -4.93 12.75
CA PRO A 263 17.66 -4.36 11.61
C PRO A 263 17.76 -2.84 11.60
N THR A 264 18.00 -2.27 10.42
CA THR A 264 17.94 -0.84 10.19
C THR A 264 16.51 -0.40 9.87
N LYS A 265 16.29 0.92 9.83
CA LYS A 265 15.00 1.52 9.46
C LYS A 265 14.57 1.26 8.00
N ASN A 266 15.42 0.61 7.21
CA ASN A 266 15.20 0.33 5.78
C ASN A 266 15.13 -1.19 5.52
N ASP A 267 15.32 -2.03 6.53
CA ASP A 267 15.20 -3.48 6.43
C ASP A 267 13.78 -3.93 6.73
N LEU A 268 13.38 -5.08 6.19
CA LEU A 268 12.11 -5.71 6.53
C LEU A 268 12.32 -6.65 7.71
N VAL A 269 11.35 -6.68 8.62
CA VAL A 269 11.38 -7.52 9.82
C VAL A 269 10.13 -8.38 9.90
N TYR A 270 10.26 -9.57 10.47
CA TYR A 270 9.17 -10.53 10.65
C TYR A 270 9.35 -11.31 11.96
N PHE A 271 8.29 -11.95 12.45
CA PHE A 271 8.31 -12.71 13.71
C PHE A 271 8.19 -14.22 13.49
N GLU A 272 7.32 -14.61 12.56
CA GLU A 272 6.89 -15.99 12.39
C GLU A 272 7.46 -16.58 11.10
N ASN A 273 7.77 -17.87 11.13
CA ASN A 273 8.16 -18.58 9.92
C ASN A 273 6.99 -18.65 8.93
N SER A 274 7.32 -18.51 7.65
CA SER A 274 6.36 -18.70 6.56
C SER A 274 5.74 -20.10 6.64
N PRO A 275 4.43 -20.25 6.39
CA PRO A 275 3.80 -21.57 6.31
C PRO A 275 4.34 -22.35 5.11
N ASP A 276 4.13 -23.67 5.12
CA ASP A 276 4.38 -24.47 3.93
C ASP A 276 3.30 -24.20 2.87
N TYR A 277 3.62 -23.35 1.91
CA TYR A 277 2.74 -23.00 0.80
C TYR A 277 2.48 -24.15 -0.19
N CYS A 278 3.13 -25.32 -0.04
CA CYS A 278 2.78 -26.52 -0.80
C CYS A 278 1.47 -27.15 -0.32
N ILE A 279 1.16 -26.99 0.97
CA ILE A 279 0.03 -27.65 1.62
C ILE A 279 -1.09 -26.62 1.77
N ARG A 280 -2.30 -27.00 1.35
CA ARG A 280 -3.47 -26.14 1.56
C ARG A 280 -3.82 -26.10 3.05
N ASP A 281 -3.50 -25.00 3.71
CA ASP A 281 -3.71 -24.83 5.14
C ASP A 281 -5.20 -24.96 5.51
N ARG A 282 -5.54 -26.06 6.20
CA ARG A 282 -6.89 -26.33 6.73
C ARG A 282 -7.12 -25.70 8.12
N GLU A 283 -6.05 -25.32 8.84
CA GLU A 283 -6.10 -24.92 10.25
C GLU A 283 -6.50 -23.45 10.44
N ALA A 284 -6.18 -22.56 9.49
CA ALA A 284 -6.59 -21.15 9.57
C ALA A 284 -8.13 -20.92 9.55
N GLY A 285 -8.92 -21.96 9.21
CA GLY A 285 -10.39 -21.92 9.28
C GLY A 285 -10.98 -22.28 10.65
N LYS A 286 -10.20 -22.85 11.58
CA LYS A 286 -10.71 -23.31 12.88
C LYS A 286 -10.73 -22.23 13.96
N LEU A 287 -9.99 -21.13 13.81
CA LEU A 287 -9.91 -20.08 14.83
C LEU A 287 -11.14 -19.15 14.93
N LYS A 288 -12.21 -19.42 14.17
CA LYS A 288 -13.51 -18.69 14.27
C LYS A 288 -14.61 -19.46 15.01
N ARG A 289 -14.33 -20.62 15.61
CA ARG A 289 -15.36 -21.47 16.25
C ARG A 289 -15.21 -21.66 17.76
N LEU A 290 -14.48 -20.79 18.44
CA LEU A 290 -14.41 -20.78 19.91
C LEU A 290 -14.65 -19.37 20.46
N SER A 291 -15.91 -18.95 20.36
CA SER A 291 -16.53 -18.04 21.34
C SER A 291 -17.97 -18.52 21.47
N SER A 292 -18.15 -19.55 22.30
CA SER A 292 -19.44 -19.85 22.94
C SER A 292 -19.59 -18.94 24.14
#